data_AF-A0A800JJI0-F1
#
_entry.id   AF-A0A800JJI0-F1
#
_cell.length_a   1.000
_cell.length_b   1.000
_cell.length_c   1.000
_cell.angle_alpha   90.00
_cell.angle_beta   90.00
_cell.angle_gamma   90.00
#
_symmetry.space_group_name_H-M   'P 1'
#
loop_
_entity.id
_entity.type
_entity.pdbx_description
1 polymer ?
#
loop_
_entity_poly.entity_id
_entity_poly.type
_entity_poly.pdbx_seq_one_letter_code
_entity_poly.pdbx_strand_id
1 'polypeptide(L)'
;MKVTKRGNIGEVGFSLVELLLVLGIISIMAAIVINSFSNAAQDSRNVVSRQQQATLQSAVNNWVAGQVGGYERPDPNNPNLVMERTVSYVRNKYNYATNYWTEAPGSPRSSRSLAGVQGRLDLIKNYLDEDTYEHFIRSSYQFAPTKILSGAMRKTDQYLMLSAWEVPGNDNKNTYPKVNLFP
;
A
#
# COMPACT_ATOMS: atom_id res chain seq x y z
N MET A 1 80.15 -11.75 9.14
CA MET A 1 79.27 -12.76 9.77
C MET A 1 78.10 -12.00 10.41
N LYS A 2 76.89 -12.06 9.82
CA LYS A 2 75.73 -11.23 10.23
C LYS A 2 74.77 -12.11 11.03
N VAL A 3 74.61 -11.83 12.33
CA VAL A 3 73.70 -12.57 13.22
C VAL A 3 72.28 -12.03 13.02
N THR A 4 71.42 -12.83 12.41
CA THR A 4 70.01 -12.50 12.21
C THR A 4 69.24 -12.82 13.50
N LYS A 5 68.86 -11.79 14.27
CA LYS A 5 67.92 -11.96 15.40
C LYS A 5 66.56 -12.39 14.83
N ARG A 6 66.19 -13.66 15.03
CA ARG A 6 64.80 -14.10 14.85
C ARG A 6 63.96 -13.46 15.97
N GLY A 7 62.99 -12.63 15.59
CA GLY A 7 61.98 -12.16 16.54
C GLY A 7 61.14 -13.35 16.99
N ASN A 8 61.16 -13.66 18.28
CA ASN A 8 60.20 -14.58 18.87
C ASN A 8 58.81 -13.95 18.71
N ILE A 9 57.96 -14.55 17.89
CA ILE A 9 56.52 -14.32 17.95
C ILE A 9 56.09 -15.06 19.22
N GLY A 10 55.91 -14.32 20.33
CA GLY A 10 55.44 -14.91 21.57
C GLY A 10 54.09 -15.57 21.32
N GLU A 11 54.02 -16.88 21.51
CA GLU A 11 52.75 -17.60 21.54
C GLU A 11 51.96 -17.11 22.74
N VAL A 12 51.03 -16.19 22.50
CA VAL A 12 50.07 -15.72 23.49
C VAL A 12 48.96 -16.76 23.61
N GLY A 13 49.07 -17.63 24.61
CA GLY A 13 48.00 -18.53 25.00
C GLY A 13 46.83 -17.74 25.59
N PHE A 14 45.63 -17.93 25.04
CA PHE A 14 44.42 -17.27 25.50
C PHE A 14 43.90 -17.93 26.78
N SER A 15 43.62 -17.14 27.83
CA SER A 15 43.10 -17.66 29.09
C SER A 15 41.62 -18.05 28.97
N LEU A 16 41.21 -19.09 29.70
CA LEU A 16 39.79 -19.47 29.82
C LEU A 16 38.92 -18.32 30.39
N VAL A 17 39.50 -17.50 31.27
CA VAL A 17 38.81 -16.33 31.84
C VAL A 17 38.63 -15.23 30.78
N GLU A 18 39.61 -15.02 29.90
CA GLU A 18 39.48 -14.08 28.79
C GLU A 18 38.42 -14.53 27.79
N LEU A 19 38.32 -15.84 27.53
CA LEU A 19 37.24 -16.40 26.70
C LEU A 19 35.85 -16.15 27.30
N LEU A 20 35.71 -16.37 28.60
CA LEU A 20 34.45 -16.11 29.31
C LEU A 20 34.07 -14.62 29.26
N LEU A 21 35.04 -13.73 29.44
CA LEU A 21 34.81 -12.29 29.35
C LEU A 21 34.35 -11.88 27.94
N VAL A 22 35.02 -12.38 26.90
CA VAL A 22 34.70 -12.06 25.50
C VAL A 22 33.30 -12.57 25.12
N LEU A 23 32.96 -13.82 25.48
CA LEU A 23 31.62 -14.36 25.25
C LEU A 23 30.54 -13.59 26.01
N GLY A 24 30.84 -13.17 27.24
CA GLY A 24 29.99 -12.28 28.03
C GLY A 24 29.70 -10.97 27.31
N ILE A 25 30.74 -10.27 26.84
CA ILE A 25 30.58 -8.98 26.13
C ILE A 25 29.84 -9.17 24.80
N ILE A 26 30.18 -10.20 24.00
CA ILE A 26 29.52 -10.47 22.71
C ILE A 26 28.03 -10.76 22.92
N SER A 27 27.65 -11.53 23.96
CA SER A 27 26.24 -11.83 24.23
C SER A 27 25.42 -10.57 24.55
N ILE A 28 25.99 -9.64 25.32
CA ILE A 28 25.35 -8.37 25.67
C ILE A 28 25.23 -7.48 24.42
N MET A 29 26.31 -7.34 23.65
CA MET A 29 26.31 -6.54 22.42
C MET A 29 25.31 -7.10 21.40
N ALA A 30 25.28 -8.43 21.20
CA ALA A 30 24.35 -9.08 20.29
C ALA A 30 22.89 -8.81 20.66
N ALA A 31 22.54 -8.88 21.95
CA ALA A 31 21.19 -8.60 22.42
C ALA A 31 20.74 -7.16 22.12
N ILE A 32 21.61 -6.16 22.34
CA ILE A 32 21.30 -4.75 22.04
C ILE A 32 21.13 -4.54 20.53
N VAL A 33 22.06 -5.09 19.75
CA VAL A 33 22.08 -4.95 18.29
C VAL A 33 20.82 -5.54 17.66
N ILE A 34 20.41 -6.75 18.04
CA ILE A 34 19.20 -7.41 17.53
C ILE A 34 17.95 -6.57 17.79
N ASN A 35 17.80 -6.06 19.01
CA ASN A 35 16.64 -5.24 19.37
C ASN A 35 16.60 -3.91 18.59
N SER A 36 17.76 -3.27 18.38
CA SER A 36 17.84 -2.03 17.60
C SER A 36 17.45 -2.21 16.13
N PHE A 37 17.93 -3.30 15.49
CA PHE A 37 17.60 -3.60 14.10
C PHE A 37 16.14 -4.01 13.92
N SER A 38 15.57 -4.77 14.87
CA SER A 38 14.17 -5.19 14.83
C SER A 38 13.22 -3.98 14.88
N ASN A 39 13.48 -3.02 15.78
CA ASN A 39 12.65 -1.82 15.91
C ASN A 39 12.79 -0.90 14.69
N ALA A 40 14.02 -0.63 14.24
CA ALA A 40 14.27 0.19 13.05
C ALA A 40 13.65 -0.41 11.77
N ALA A 41 13.68 -1.74 11.64
CA ALA A 41 13.05 -2.44 10.52
C ALA A 41 11.52 -2.34 10.56
N GLN A 42 10.90 -2.41 11.74
CA GLN A 42 9.45 -2.22 11.90
C GLN A 42 9.03 -0.79 11.57
N ASP A 43 9.76 0.21 12.07
CA ASP A 43 9.50 1.61 11.79
C ASP A 43 9.63 1.92 10.29
N SER A 44 10.67 1.39 9.66
CA SER A 44 10.86 1.54 8.22
C SER A 44 9.68 0.96 7.43
N ARG A 45 9.15 -0.20 7.84
CA ARG A 45 7.96 -0.81 7.20
C ARG A 45 6.69 0.02 7.42
N ASN A 46 6.52 0.59 8.61
CA ASN A 46 5.41 1.50 8.91
C ASN A 46 5.48 2.79 8.08
N VAL A 47 6.67 3.32 7.82
CA VAL A 47 6.85 4.47 6.91
C VAL A 47 6.48 4.08 5.48
N VAL A 48 6.92 2.91 5.01
CA VAL A 48 6.59 2.43 3.66
C VAL A 48 5.08 2.21 3.49
N SER A 49 4.38 1.65 4.47
CA SER A 49 2.92 1.44 4.37
C SER A 49 2.15 2.77 4.32
N ARG A 50 2.60 3.78 5.07
CA ARG A 50 2.04 5.15 4.99
C ARG A 50 2.35 5.85 3.68
N GLN A 51 3.54 5.66 3.12
CA GLN A 51 3.88 6.17 1.79
C GLN A 51 2.99 5.53 0.72
N GLN A 52 2.79 4.21 0.79
CA GLN A 52 1.88 3.49 -0.10
C GLN A 52 0.43 3.99 0.02
N GLN A 53 -0.04 4.29 1.24
CA GLN A 53 -1.34 4.92 1.46
C GLN A 53 -1.44 6.27 0.75
N ALA A 54 -0.42 7.13 0.88
CA ALA A 54 -0.39 8.44 0.26
C ALA A 54 -0.35 8.37 -1.27
N THR A 55 0.41 7.42 -1.84
CA THR A 55 0.44 7.15 -3.28
C THR A 55 -0.94 6.76 -3.79
N LEU A 56 -1.61 5.81 -3.14
CA LEU A 56 -2.98 5.42 -3.52
C LEU A 56 -3.97 6.60 -3.36
N GLN A 57 -3.84 7.39 -2.29
CA GLN A 57 -4.72 8.55 -2.09
C GLN A 57 -4.53 9.60 -3.19
N SER A 58 -3.29 9.86 -3.61
CA SER A 58 -3.00 10.76 -4.72
C SER A 58 -3.58 10.23 -6.03
N ALA A 59 -3.40 8.94 -6.32
CA ALA A 59 -3.96 8.30 -7.51
C ALA A 59 -5.49 8.38 -7.55
N VAL A 60 -6.16 8.12 -6.43
CA VAL A 60 -7.62 8.27 -6.30
C VAL A 60 -8.05 9.72 -6.55
N ASN A 61 -7.37 10.69 -5.93
CA ASN A 61 -7.71 12.11 -6.10
C ASN A 61 -7.55 12.56 -7.56
N ASN A 62 -6.46 12.16 -8.21
CA ASN A 62 -6.19 12.48 -9.61
C ASN A 62 -7.22 11.82 -10.54
N TRP A 63 -7.59 10.56 -10.27
CA TRP A 63 -8.65 9.87 -11.00
C TRP A 63 -9.97 10.61 -10.88
N VAL A 64 -10.41 10.95 -9.66
CA VAL A 64 -11.67 11.70 -9.44
C VAL A 64 -11.64 13.02 -10.20
N ALA A 65 -10.54 13.77 -10.12
CA ALA A 65 -10.40 15.05 -10.81
C ALA A 65 -10.49 14.91 -12.33
N GLY A 66 -9.91 13.84 -12.91
CA GLY A 66 -10.02 13.55 -14.34
C GLY A 66 -11.39 13.04 -14.77
N GLN A 67 -12.15 12.43 -13.86
CA GLN A 67 -13.49 11.93 -14.15
C GLN A 67 -14.57 13.02 -14.02
N VAL A 68 -14.45 14.02 -13.15
CA VAL A 68 -15.54 15.01 -12.97
C VAL A 68 -15.53 16.07 -14.09
N GLY A 69 -16.71 16.52 -14.52
CA GLY A 69 -16.87 17.73 -15.34
C GLY A 69 -16.86 17.54 -16.85
N GLY A 70 -16.94 16.32 -17.35
CA GLY A 70 -17.14 16.04 -18.78
C GLY A 70 -18.38 15.20 -19.05
N TYR A 71 -18.44 14.61 -20.24
CA TYR A 71 -19.52 13.70 -20.63
C TYR A 71 -18.96 12.33 -20.97
N GLU A 72 -19.71 11.27 -20.69
CA GLU A 72 -19.38 9.92 -21.15
C GLU A 72 -20.59 9.21 -21.75
N ARG A 73 -20.31 8.19 -22.54
CA ARG A 73 -21.29 7.30 -23.15
C ARG A 73 -21.15 5.94 -22.46
N PRO A 74 -21.86 5.72 -21.33
CA PRO A 74 -21.67 4.51 -20.54
C PRO A 74 -22.22 3.27 -21.25
N ASP A 75 -23.10 3.44 -22.24
CA ASP A 75 -23.75 2.35 -22.95
C ASP A 75 -23.20 2.16 -24.38
N PRO A 76 -22.36 1.14 -24.65
CA PRO A 76 -21.92 0.74 -25.99
C PRO A 76 -23.07 0.28 -26.89
N ASN A 77 -24.18 -0.22 -26.33
CA ASN A 77 -25.36 -0.64 -27.10
C ASN A 77 -26.30 0.55 -27.39
N ASN A 78 -26.16 1.66 -26.67
CA ASN A 78 -26.89 2.90 -26.91
C ASN A 78 -25.94 4.11 -26.99
N PRO A 79 -25.26 4.30 -28.14
CA PRO A 79 -24.25 5.36 -28.30
C PRO A 79 -24.81 6.79 -28.25
N ASN A 80 -26.14 6.95 -28.27
CA ASN A 80 -26.81 8.24 -28.15
C ASN A 80 -27.03 8.65 -26.68
N LEU A 81 -26.86 7.72 -25.73
CA LEU A 81 -26.95 8.02 -24.31
C LEU A 81 -25.68 8.71 -23.84
N VAL A 82 -25.76 10.02 -23.63
CA VAL A 82 -24.65 10.84 -23.11
C VAL A 82 -25.00 11.29 -21.69
N MET A 83 -24.13 10.98 -20.74
CA MET A 83 -24.29 11.34 -19.33
C MET A 83 -23.23 12.36 -18.92
N GLU A 84 -23.66 13.39 -18.19
CA GLU A 84 -22.74 14.32 -17.53
C GLU A 84 -22.07 13.62 -16.34
N ARG A 85 -20.73 13.73 -16.26
CA ARG A 85 -19.92 13.19 -15.18
C ARG A 85 -19.94 14.12 -13.96
N THR A 86 -21.12 14.20 -13.35
CA THR A 86 -21.32 14.88 -12.06
C THR A 86 -20.60 14.11 -10.95
N VAL A 87 -20.40 14.75 -9.79
CA VAL A 87 -19.80 14.09 -8.62
C VAL A 87 -20.59 12.85 -8.18
N SER A 88 -21.92 12.89 -8.26
CA SER A 88 -22.79 11.73 -7.94
C SER A 88 -22.55 10.57 -8.90
N TYR A 89 -22.42 10.88 -10.19
CA TYR A 89 -22.13 9.89 -11.22
C TYR A 89 -20.78 9.22 -10.97
N VAL A 90 -19.70 10.01 -10.82
CA VAL A 90 -18.35 9.47 -10.60
C VAL A 90 -18.27 8.68 -9.30
N ARG A 91 -18.98 9.10 -8.24
CA ARG A 91 -19.11 8.32 -7.00
C ARG A 91 -19.69 6.94 -7.24
N ASN A 92 -20.80 6.86 -7.97
CA ASN A 92 -21.42 5.58 -8.25
C ASN A 92 -20.46 4.70 -9.09
N LYS A 93 -19.78 5.28 -10.09
CA LYS A 93 -18.73 4.58 -10.86
C LYS A 93 -17.65 3.99 -9.96
N TYR A 94 -17.11 4.78 -9.03
CA TYR A 94 -16.12 4.34 -8.06
C TYR A 94 -16.63 3.21 -7.15
N ASN A 95 -17.87 3.30 -6.68
CA ASN A 95 -18.43 2.31 -5.76
C ASN A 95 -18.75 0.97 -6.43
N TYR A 96 -19.05 0.95 -7.74
CA TYR A 96 -19.51 -0.23 -8.50
C TYR A 96 -18.54 -0.73 -9.59
N ALA A 97 -17.40 -0.05 -9.78
CA ALA A 97 -16.15 -0.41 -10.50
C ALA A 97 -16.17 -1.32 -11.74
N THR A 98 -16.71 -2.54 -11.68
CA THR A 98 -16.58 -3.55 -12.77
C THR A 98 -17.70 -3.52 -13.79
N ASN A 99 -18.84 -2.90 -13.48
CA ASN A 99 -20.01 -2.95 -14.35
C ASN A 99 -20.78 -1.62 -14.33
N TYR A 100 -20.15 -0.46 -14.22
CA TYR A 100 -20.95 0.76 -14.05
C TYR A 100 -21.78 1.12 -15.31
N TRP A 101 -23.09 0.84 -15.27
CA TRP A 101 -24.09 1.24 -16.25
C TRP A 101 -25.17 2.06 -15.54
N THR A 102 -25.40 3.29 -15.98
CA THR A 102 -26.49 4.11 -15.44
C THR A 102 -27.43 4.55 -16.54
N GLU A 103 -28.71 4.25 -16.36
CA GLU A 103 -29.79 4.88 -17.12
C GLU A 103 -30.14 6.28 -16.57
N ALA A 104 -29.65 6.64 -15.37
CA ALA A 104 -29.78 7.98 -14.78
C ALA A 104 -28.68 8.26 -13.72
N PRO A 105 -28.21 9.52 -13.58
CA PRO A 105 -27.12 9.90 -12.65
C PRO A 105 -27.42 9.71 -11.14
N GLY A 106 -28.67 9.42 -10.78
CA GLY A 106 -29.12 9.21 -9.39
C GLY A 106 -29.59 7.80 -9.04
N SER A 107 -29.60 6.85 -9.99
CA SER A 107 -30.07 5.49 -9.73
C SER A 107 -29.04 4.45 -10.18
N PRO A 108 -28.34 3.78 -9.24
CA PRO A 108 -27.52 2.64 -9.59
C PRO A 108 -28.44 1.51 -10.06
N ARG A 109 -28.46 1.19 -11.37
CA ARG A 109 -28.96 -0.12 -11.79
C ARG A 109 -28.00 -1.18 -11.28
N SER A 110 -28.57 -2.33 -10.97
CA SER A 110 -27.97 -3.51 -10.36
C SER A 110 -26.86 -4.12 -11.23
N SER A 111 -25.76 -3.41 -11.34
CA SER A 111 -24.52 -3.93 -11.86
C SER A 111 -23.83 -4.70 -10.77
N ARG A 112 -24.23 -5.97 -10.73
CA ARG A 112 -23.77 -7.01 -9.84
C ARG A 112 -22.29 -7.28 -10.06
N SER A 113 -21.49 -6.65 -9.23
CA SER A 113 -20.24 -7.17 -8.66
C SER A 113 -19.67 -6.01 -7.85
N LEU A 114 -19.76 -6.10 -6.52
CA LEU A 114 -18.87 -5.31 -5.69
C LEU A 114 -17.48 -5.92 -5.94
N ALA A 115 -16.81 -5.54 -7.04
CA ALA A 115 -15.40 -5.86 -7.24
C ALA A 115 -14.53 -5.29 -6.10
N GLY A 116 -15.17 -4.53 -5.20
CA GLY A 116 -14.71 -4.24 -3.88
C GLY A 116 -13.50 -3.35 -3.97
N VAL A 117 -12.47 -3.70 -3.24
CA VAL A 117 -11.21 -2.97 -3.26
C VAL A 117 -10.45 -3.16 -4.58
N GLN A 118 -10.53 -4.33 -5.22
CA GLN A 118 -9.78 -4.60 -6.46
C GLN A 118 -10.34 -3.87 -7.67
N GLY A 119 -11.67 -3.83 -7.84
CA GLY A 119 -12.27 -3.02 -8.90
C GLY A 119 -11.93 -1.53 -8.75
N ARG A 120 -11.89 -1.02 -7.51
CA ARG A 120 -11.48 0.36 -7.24
C ARG A 120 -10.00 0.61 -7.55
N LEU A 121 -9.14 -0.38 -7.31
CA LEU A 121 -7.74 -0.32 -7.66
C LEU A 121 -7.54 -0.30 -9.19
N ASP A 122 -8.33 -1.08 -9.92
CA ASP A 122 -8.28 -1.11 -11.38
C ASP A 122 -8.70 0.23 -12.02
N LEU A 123 -9.71 0.90 -11.46
CA LEU A 123 -10.13 2.23 -11.91
C LEU A 123 -8.98 3.25 -11.89
N ILE A 124 -8.08 3.14 -10.92
CA ILE A 124 -6.96 4.07 -10.74
C ILE A 124 -5.66 3.56 -11.36
N LYS A 125 -5.67 2.44 -12.11
CA LYS A 125 -4.47 1.83 -12.72
C LYS A 125 -3.61 2.85 -13.45
N ASN A 126 -4.21 3.66 -14.32
CA ASN A 126 -3.49 4.66 -15.14
C ASN A 126 -2.93 5.85 -14.34
N TYR A 127 -3.23 5.93 -13.04
CA TYR A 127 -2.73 6.95 -12.11
C TYR A 127 -1.68 6.39 -11.14
N LEU A 128 -1.33 5.12 -11.31
CA LEU A 128 -0.24 4.43 -10.64
C LEU A 128 0.81 4.06 -11.69
N ASP A 129 2.07 3.92 -11.27
CA ASP A 129 3.04 3.23 -12.10
C ASP A 129 2.68 1.75 -12.22
N GLU A 130 2.99 1.15 -13.37
CA GLU A 130 2.62 -0.23 -13.71
C GLU A 130 3.17 -1.22 -12.66
N ASP A 131 4.41 -1.02 -12.22
CA ASP A 131 5.06 -1.88 -11.24
C ASP A 131 4.34 -1.84 -9.87
N THR A 132 3.93 -0.66 -9.42
CA THR A 132 3.17 -0.49 -8.17
C THR A 132 1.79 -1.12 -8.26
N TYR A 133 1.08 -0.93 -9.37
CA TYR A 133 -0.21 -1.58 -9.61
C TYR A 133 -0.04 -3.11 -9.58
N GLU A 134 0.86 -3.66 -10.38
CA GLU A 134 1.14 -5.10 -10.44
C GLU A 134 1.56 -5.67 -9.09
N HIS A 135 2.40 -4.93 -8.35
CA HIS A 135 2.80 -5.32 -7.01
C HIS A 135 1.58 -5.42 -6.08
N PHE A 136 0.66 -4.45 -6.08
CA PHE A 136 -0.56 -4.50 -5.28
C PHE A 136 -1.52 -5.61 -5.70
N ILE A 137 -1.69 -5.86 -7.01
CA ILE A 137 -2.54 -6.95 -7.50
C ILE A 137 -1.97 -8.30 -7.03
N ARG A 138 -0.68 -8.55 -7.26
CA ARG A 138 -0.03 -9.82 -6.92
C ARG A 138 0.00 -10.07 -5.41
N SER A 139 0.25 -9.04 -4.60
CA SER A 139 0.27 -9.15 -3.15
C SER A 139 -1.13 -9.30 -2.53
N SER A 140 -2.19 -8.89 -3.22
CA SER A 140 -3.54 -8.82 -2.68
C SER A 140 -4.49 -9.86 -3.26
N TYR A 141 -4.04 -10.66 -4.23
CA TYR A 141 -4.85 -11.65 -4.95
C TYR A 141 -5.68 -12.57 -4.04
N GLN A 142 -5.13 -12.99 -2.90
CA GLN A 142 -5.82 -13.88 -1.95
C GLN A 142 -6.91 -13.19 -1.12
N PHE A 143 -7.01 -11.85 -1.15
CA PHE A 143 -7.89 -11.03 -0.31
C PHE A 143 -8.79 -10.10 -1.15
N ALA A 144 -9.02 -10.50 -2.40
CA ALA A 144 -9.41 -9.67 -3.54
C ALA A 144 -10.79 -8.98 -3.56
N PRO A 145 -11.66 -9.05 -2.53
CA PRO A 145 -12.68 -7.99 -2.43
C PRO A 145 -12.45 -6.99 -1.29
N THR A 146 -11.59 -7.26 -0.32
CA THR A 146 -11.62 -6.54 0.97
C THR A 146 -10.36 -5.77 1.32
N LYS A 147 -9.18 -6.17 0.80
CA LYS A 147 -7.90 -5.61 1.26
C LYS A 147 -6.89 -5.44 0.12
N ILE A 148 -6.04 -4.43 0.25
CA ILE A 148 -4.79 -4.26 -0.49
C ILE A 148 -3.62 -4.47 0.47
N LEU A 149 -2.65 -5.26 0.06
CA LEU A 149 -1.47 -5.61 0.83
C LEU A 149 -0.19 -5.24 0.08
N SER A 150 0.92 -5.22 0.81
CA SER A 150 2.28 -5.11 0.26
C SER A 150 3.20 -6.00 1.08
N GLY A 151 4.44 -6.18 0.62
CA GLY A 151 5.47 -6.86 1.42
C GLY A 151 5.68 -6.21 2.79
N ALA A 152 5.65 -4.87 2.87
CA ALA A 152 5.81 -4.15 4.13
C ALA A 152 4.60 -4.34 5.05
N MET A 153 3.39 -4.17 4.52
CA MET A 153 2.13 -4.33 5.25
C MET A 153 1.96 -5.73 5.84
N ARG A 154 2.29 -6.79 5.09
CA ARG A 154 2.25 -8.17 5.59
C ARG A 154 3.20 -8.43 6.76
N LYS A 155 4.21 -7.61 6.94
CA LYS A 155 5.21 -7.74 8.01
C LYS A 155 4.89 -6.88 9.23
N THR A 156 3.90 -5.99 9.10
CA THR A 156 3.39 -5.12 10.17
C THR A 156 1.93 -5.44 10.49
N ASP A 157 1.39 -6.53 9.95
CA ASP A 157 -0.02 -6.96 9.98
C ASP A 157 -1.03 -5.92 9.46
N GLN A 158 -0.56 -4.89 8.78
CA GLN A 158 -1.40 -3.83 8.23
C GLN A 158 -2.02 -4.19 6.89
N TYR A 159 -3.05 -3.44 6.50
CA TYR A 159 -3.60 -3.48 5.16
C TYR A 159 -4.24 -2.15 4.75
N LEU A 160 -4.31 -1.90 3.45
CA LEU A 160 -5.00 -0.75 2.87
C LEU A 160 -6.41 -1.15 2.44
N MET A 161 -7.34 -0.21 2.55
CA MET A 161 -8.70 -0.33 2.04
C MET A 161 -9.07 0.92 1.26
N LEU A 162 -9.50 0.73 0.01
CA LEU A 162 -10.19 1.75 -0.77
C LEU A 162 -11.65 1.75 -0.33
N SER A 163 -11.98 2.55 0.69
CA SER A 163 -13.34 2.64 1.23
C SER A 163 -14.32 3.13 0.17
N ALA A 164 -15.61 2.81 0.35
CA ALA A 164 -16.67 3.34 -0.49
C ALA A 164 -16.68 4.87 -0.39
N TRP A 165 -16.96 5.54 -1.51
CA TRP A 165 -17.13 6.98 -1.52
C TRP A 165 -18.51 7.32 -0.96
N GLU A 166 -18.52 7.94 0.21
CA GLU A 166 -19.71 8.37 0.92
C GLU A 166 -20.50 9.46 0.18
N VAL A 167 -21.81 9.47 0.40
CA VAL A 167 -22.69 10.55 -0.04
C VAL A 167 -22.42 11.79 0.83
N PRO A 168 -22.33 13.01 0.25
CA PRO A 168 -22.10 14.22 1.01
C PRO A 168 -23.42 14.55 1.73
N GLY A 169 -23.41 14.42 3.03
CA GLY A 169 -24.35 15.04 3.94
C GLY A 169 -23.87 16.42 4.40
N ASN A 170 -24.49 16.90 5.48
CA ASN A 170 -24.25 18.25 6.00
C ASN A 170 -22.81 18.45 6.51
N ASP A 171 -22.15 17.37 6.96
CA ASP A 171 -20.84 17.40 7.62
C ASP A 171 -19.65 17.00 6.72
N ASN A 172 -19.91 16.49 5.51
CA ASN A 172 -18.90 15.94 4.60
C ASN A 172 -19.14 16.38 3.13
N LYS A 173 -19.32 17.69 2.93
CA LYS A 173 -19.54 18.29 1.60
C LYS A 173 -18.33 18.05 0.69
N ASN A 174 -18.56 17.41 -0.45
CA ASN A 174 -17.59 17.18 -1.54
C ASN A 174 -16.28 16.47 -1.15
N THR A 175 -16.29 15.63 -0.12
CA THR A 175 -15.11 14.81 0.21
C THR A 175 -14.87 13.75 -0.86
N TYR A 176 -13.62 13.61 -1.30
CA TYR A 176 -13.17 12.52 -2.19
C TYR A 176 -13.06 11.20 -1.42
N PRO A 177 -12.99 10.04 -2.12
CA PRO A 177 -12.82 8.76 -1.47
C PRO A 177 -11.51 8.73 -0.68
N LYS A 178 -11.52 8.08 0.49
CA LYS A 178 -10.36 7.95 1.37
C LYS A 178 -9.74 6.57 1.26
N VAL A 179 -8.41 6.55 1.27
CA VAL A 179 -7.60 5.34 1.44
C VAL A 179 -7.25 5.21 2.91
N ASN A 180 -7.71 4.14 3.55
CA ASN A 180 -7.49 3.89 4.96
C ASN A 180 -6.44 2.80 5.17
N LEU A 181 -5.51 3.05 6.08
CA LEU A 181 -4.53 2.06 6.57
C LEU A 181 -5.05 1.50 7.89
N PHE A 182 -5.27 0.19 7.92
CA PHE A 182 -5.72 -0.53 9.11
C PHE A 182 -4.58 -1.35 9.72
N PRO A 183 -4.58 -1.53 11.05
CA PRO A 183 -3.74 -2.51 11.73
C PRO A 183 -4.23 -3.94 11.51
#